data_AF-A0A1B9PQ56-F1
#
_entry.id   AF-A0A1B9PQ56-F1
#
_cell.length_a   1.000
_cell.length_b   1.000
_cell.length_c   1.000
_cell.angle_alpha   90.00
_cell.angle_beta   90.00
_cell.angle_gamma   90.00
#
_symmetry.space_group_name_H-M   'P 1'
#
loop_
_entity.id
_entity.type
_entity.pdbx_description
1 polymer ?
#
loop_
_entity_poly.entity_id
_entity_poly.type
_entity_poly.pdbx_seq_one_letter_code
_entity_poly.pdbx_strand_id
1 'polypeptide(L)'
;MLTFDTIHYLSFPHTELHINTAENKHISELVAQGKACIGFMLCDDALPQKVELGLVGYLPISMVANNNHPLHSQDSIHLNELKRYHQILLTNMHSPWNVHFAFSVDMFEQ
;
A
#
# COMPACT_ATOMS: atom_id res chain seq x y z
N MET A 1 -2.83 11.64 4.15
CA MET A 1 -1.71 12.19 4.96
C MET A 1 -2.03 11.85 6.41
N LEU A 2 -1.37 10.86 6.99
CA LEU A 2 -1.59 10.50 8.39
C LEU A 2 -0.87 11.54 9.26
N THR A 3 -1.62 12.40 9.91
CA THR A 3 -1.14 13.45 10.84
C THR A 3 -0.66 12.84 12.15
N PHE A 4 0.42 12.04 12.11
CA PHE A 4 1.05 11.53 13.34
C PHE A 4 1.87 12.61 14.05
N ASP A 5 2.51 13.50 13.29
CA ASP A 5 3.48 14.45 13.85
C ASP A 5 2.86 15.46 14.83
N THR A 6 1.64 15.96 14.55
CA THR A 6 1.05 17.04 15.35
C THR A 6 0.45 16.56 16.67
N ILE A 7 -0.15 15.36 16.69
CA ILE A 7 -0.85 14.85 17.89
C ILE A 7 0.15 14.24 18.88
N HIS A 8 1.18 13.56 18.39
CA HIS A 8 2.18 12.93 19.24
C HIS A 8 2.99 13.98 20.02
N TYR A 9 3.45 15.04 19.35
CA TYR A 9 4.27 16.09 19.98
C TYR A 9 3.53 16.83 21.10
N LEU A 10 2.21 17.07 20.95
CA LEU A 10 1.39 17.73 21.97
C LEU A 10 1.21 16.89 23.23
N SER A 11 1.24 15.56 23.11
CA SER A 11 0.99 14.64 24.21
C SER A 11 2.30 14.10 24.83
N PHE A 12 3.39 14.07 24.06
CA PHE A 12 4.69 13.52 24.44
C PHE A 12 5.83 14.48 24.02
N PRO A 13 5.93 15.67 24.64
CA PRO A 13 6.85 16.74 24.22
C PRO A 13 8.34 16.41 24.43
N HIS A 14 8.64 15.37 25.22
CA HIS A 14 10.00 14.89 25.47
C HIS A 14 10.33 13.60 24.73
N THR A 15 9.49 13.19 23.78
CA THR A 15 9.72 11.97 22.99
C THR A 15 10.11 12.34 21.56
N GLU A 16 11.28 11.89 21.14
CA GLU A 16 11.73 11.99 19.76
C GLU A 16 11.14 10.84 18.94
N LEU A 17 10.57 11.19 17.78
CA LEU A 17 10.01 10.22 16.83
C LEU A 17 10.95 10.11 15.62
N HIS A 18 11.48 8.91 15.39
CA HIS A 18 12.26 8.59 14.20
C HIS A 18 11.42 7.75 13.25
N ILE A 19 11.15 8.28 12.05
CA ILE A 19 10.40 7.58 11.01
C ILE A 19 11.38 7.18 9.91
N ASN A 20 11.47 5.88 9.65
CA ASN A 20 12.26 5.30 8.57
C ASN A 20 11.33 4.59 7.59
N THR A 21 11.65 4.66 6.30
CA THR A 21 10.97 3.92 5.24
C THR A 21 11.82 2.74 4.81
N ALA A 22 11.21 1.57 4.63
CA ALA A 22 11.86 0.39 4.07
C ALA A 22 10.85 -0.39 3.21
N GLU A 23 11.36 -1.31 2.39
CA GLU A 23 10.51 -2.24 1.63
C GLU A 23 9.70 -3.13 2.57
N ASN A 24 8.44 -3.40 2.21
CA ASN A 24 7.48 -4.18 3.01
C ASN A 24 8.09 -5.48 3.57
N LYS A 25 8.80 -6.23 2.72
CA LYS A 25 9.43 -7.52 3.04
C LYS A 25 10.50 -7.45 4.13
N HIS A 26 11.11 -6.29 4.37
CA HIS A 26 12.17 -6.10 5.36
C HIS A 26 11.66 -5.55 6.70
N ILE A 27 10.43 -5.05 6.77
CA ILE A 27 9.90 -4.37 7.96
C ILE A 27 9.95 -5.28 9.19
N SER A 28 9.46 -6.53 9.07
CA SER A 28 9.46 -7.47 10.19
C SER A 28 10.86 -7.84 10.66
N GLU A 29 11.83 -7.93 9.74
CA GLU A 29 13.22 -8.22 10.10
C GLU A 29 13.87 -7.05 10.84
N LEU A 30 13.59 -5.81 10.42
CA LEU A 30 14.09 -4.61 11.10
C LEU A 30 13.56 -4.53 12.53
N VAL A 31 12.29 -4.88 12.75
CA VAL A 31 11.70 -4.95 14.10
C VAL A 31 12.33 -6.09 14.90
N ALA A 32 12.44 -7.30 14.33
CA ALA A 32 13.03 -8.46 15.00
C ALA A 32 14.51 -8.24 15.39
N GLN A 33 15.25 -7.42 14.62
CA GLN A 33 16.64 -7.04 14.91
C GLN A 33 16.76 -5.88 15.90
N GLY A 34 15.66 -5.29 16.37
CA GLY A 34 15.67 -4.12 17.24
C GLY A 34 16.10 -2.82 16.56
N LYS A 35 16.13 -2.78 15.21
CA LYS A 35 16.44 -1.57 14.43
C LYS A 35 15.24 -0.62 14.31
N ALA A 36 14.05 -1.10 14.63
CA ALA A 36 12.84 -0.32 14.77
C ALA A 36 12.01 -0.87 15.94
N CYS A 37 11.32 0.01 16.67
CA CYS A 37 10.43 -0.40 17.76
C CYS A 37 9.08 -0.91 17.23
N ILE A 38 8.55 -0.27 16.19
CA ILE A 38 7.25 -0.58 15.58
C ILE A 38 7.41 -0.56 14.07
N GLY A 39 6.83 -1.54 13.38
CA GLY A 39 6.78 -1.63 11.93
C GLY A 39 5.34 -1.59 11.43
N PHE A 40 5.09 -0.78 10.38
CA PHE A 40 3.85 -0.83 9.62
C PHE A 40 4.15 -1.51 8.28
N MET A 41 3.38 -2.55 7.96
CA MET A 41 3.53 -3.31 6.72
C MET A 41 2.16 -3.77 6.22
N LEU A 42 2.06 -3.99 4.92
CA LEU A 42 0.96 -4.76 4.34
C LEU A 42 1.20 -6.24 4.63
N CYS A 43 0.17 -6.95 5.07
CA CYS A 43 0.27 -8.39 5.25
C CYS A 43 0.28 -9.07 3.87
N ASP A 44 1.33 -9.82 3.62
CA ASP A 44 1.40 -10.82 2.56
C ASP A 44 0.89 -12.18 3.08
N ASP A 45 0.74 -13.17 2.19
CA ASP A 45 0.21 -14.50 2.55
C ASP A 45 1.07 -15.22 3.61
N ALA A 46 2.37 -14.93 3.65
CA ALA A 46 3.28 -15.44 4.66
C ALA A 46 3.34 -14.49 5.85
N LEU A 47 2.81 -14.92 7.00
CA LEU A 47 2.91 -14.16 8.24
C LEU A 47 4.37 -14.05 8.70
N PRO A 48 4.84 -12.83 9.05
CA PRO A 48 6.14 -12.64 9.64
C PRO A 48 6.36 -13.51 10.87
N GLN A 49 7.54 -14.15 10.93
CA GLN A 49 7.97 -14.88 12.11
C GLN A 49 8.79 -13.97 13.03
N LYS A 50 8.79 -14.26 14.33
CA LYS A 50 9.62 -13.60 15.37
C LYS A 50 9.21 -12.17 15.73
N VAL A 51 8.04 -11.72 15.30
CA VAL A 51 7.43 -10.45 15.73
C VAL A 51 5.97 -10.70 16.12
N GLU A 52 5.45 -9.91 17.06
CA GLU A 52 4.02 -9.88 17.32
C GLU A 52 3.33 -9.04 16.24
N LEU A 53 2.17 -9.52 15.78
CA LEU A 53 1.41 -8.89 14.71
C LEU A 53 0.06 -8.43 15.24
N GLY A 54 -0.33 -7.21 14.86
CA GLY A 54 -1.65 -6.66 15.12
C GLY A 54 -2.23 -6.05 13.84
N LEU A 55 -3.49 -6.34 13.55
CA LEU A 55 -4.21 -5.70 12.46
C LEU A 55 -4.64 -4.29 12.89
N VAL A 56 -4.08 -3.27 12.23
CA VAL A 56 -4.45 -1.86 12.47
C VAL A 56 -5.57 -1.41 11.54
N GLY A 57 -5.74 -2.05 10.38
CA GLY A 57 -6.81 -1.77 9.45
C GLY A 57 -6.56 -2.31 8.05
N TYR A 58 -7.42 -1.89 7.11
CA TYR A 58 -7.34 -2.25 5.70
C TYR A 58 -7.05 -1.00 4.86
N LEU A 59 -6.21 -1.14 3.84
CA LEU A 59 -5.96 -0.08 2.86
C LEU A 59 -6.87 -0.31 1.64
N PRO A 60 -7.91 0.52 1.41
CA PRO A 60 -8.73 0.39 0.23
C PRO A 60 -7.93 0.79 -1.01
N ILE A 61 -8.10 0.03 -2.08
CA ILE A 61 -7.60 0.40 -3.41
C ILE A 61 -8.72 1.10 -4.16
N SER A 62 -8.42 2.24 -4.76
CA SER A 62 -9.36 3.02 -5.57
C SER A 62 -8.78 3.26 -6.95
N MET A 63 -9.64 3.25 -7.96
CA MET A 63 -9.27 3.62 -9.32
C MET A 63 -9.43 5.12 -9.49
N VAL A 64 -8.49 5.73 -10.19
CA VAL A 64 -8.52 7.15 -10.50
C VAL A 64 -8.35 7.30 -12.01
N ALA A 65 -9.21 8.09 -12.62
CA ALA A 65 -9.16 8.44 -14.03
C ALA A 65 -9.45 9.93 -14.19
N ASN A 66 -9.13 10.47 -15.36
CA ASN A 66 -9.55 11.82 -15.73
C ASN A 66 -11.09 11.91 -15.75
N ASN A 67 -11.66 13.05 -15.37
CA ASN A 67 -13.11 13.30 -15.44
C ASN A 67 -13.70 13.09 -16.85
N ASN A 68 -12.90 13.27 -17.90
CA ASN A 68 -13.29 13.03 -19.29
C ASN A 68 -13.13 11.56 -19.72
N HIS A 69 -12.75 10.66 -18.82
CA HIS A 69 -12.60 9.24 -19.13
C HIS A 69 -13.98 8.60 -19.38
N PRO A 70 -14.15 7.75 -20.40
CA PRO A 70 -15.46 7.15 -20.72
C PRO A 70 -16.11 6.38 -19.57
N LEU A 71 -15.31 5.85 -18.65
CA LEU A 71 -15.80 5.13 -17.47
C LEU A 71 -16.23 6.05 -16.31
N HIS A 72 -15.93 7.35 -16.36
CA HIS A 72 -16.27 8.28 -15.27
C HIS A 72 -17.79 8.48 -15.12
N SER A 73 -18.55 8.37 -16.21
CA SER A 73 -20.01 8.51 -16.21
C SER A 73 -20.77 7.22 -15.88
N GLN A 74 -20.06 6.13 -15.54
CA GLN A 74 -20.67 4.86 -15.18
C GLN A 74 -20.77 4.71 -13.66
N ASP A 75 -21.96 4.38 -13.16
CA ASP A 75 -22.19 4.17 -11.71
C ASP A 75 -21.53 2.87 -11.19
N SER A 76 -21.34 1.90 -12.06
CA SER A 76 -20.64 0.64 -11.77
C SER A 76 -19.80 0.23 -12.97
N ILE A 77 -18.54 -0.13 -12.71
CA ILE A 77 -17.59 -0.52 -13.74
C ILE A 77 -17.21 -1.99 -13.53
N HIS A 78 -17.40 -2.83 -14.55
CA HIS A 78 -16.96 -4.21 -14.50
C HIS A 78 -15.48 -4.34 -14.88
N LEU A 79 -14.81 -5.36 -14.34
CA LEU A 79 -13.39 -5.64 -14.63
C LEU A 79 -13.11 -5.77 -16.15
N ASN A 80 -14.04 -6.37 -16.90
CA ASN A 80 -13.90 -6.54 -18.35
C ASN A 80 -14.04 -5.22 -19.14
N GLU A 81 -14.58 -4.16 -18.54
CA GLU A 81 -14.62 -2.82 -19.14
C GLU A 81 -13.31 -2.10 -18.90
N LEU A 82 -12.75 -2.21 -17.70
CA LEU A 82 -11.43 -1.66 -17.34
C LEU A 82 -10.31 -2.21 -18.24
N LYS A 83 -10.34 -3.52 -18.53
CA LYS A 83 -9.36 -4.19 -19.40
C LYS A 83 -9.38 -3.72 -20.86
N ARG A 84 -10.33 -2.86 -21.25
CA ARG A 84 -10.35 -2.28 -22.61
C ARG A 84 -9.51 -1.02 -22.72
N TYR A 85 -9.08 -0.46 -21.59
CA TYR A 85 -8.31 0.78 -21.52
C TYR A 85 -6.90 0.50 -21.02
N HIS A 86 -5.95 1.35 -21.41
CA HIS A 86 -4.58 1.27 -20.93
C HIS A 86 -4.52 1.61 -19.43
N GLN A 87 -3.87 0.73 -18.66
CA GLN A 87 -3.80 0.85 -17.20
C GLN A 87 -2.39 1.20 -16.77
N ILE A 88 -2.27 2.12 -15.82
CA ILE A 88 -1.01 2.44 -15.14
C ILE A 88 -1.08 1.75 -13.78
N LEU A 89 -0.25 0.72 -13.58
CA LEU A 89 -0.25 -0.10 -12.39
C LEU A 89 1.06 0.08 -11.62
N LEU A 90 0.98 0.03 -10.29
CA LEU A 90 2.16 0.01 -9.43
C LEU A 90 2.70 -1.41 -9.34
N THR A 91 3.73 -1.73 -10.12
CA THR A 91 4.31 -3.08 -10.22
C THR A 91 5.00 -3.56 -8.93
N ASN A 92 5.46 -2.63 -8.08
CA ASN A 92 6.15 -2.95 -6.83
C ASN A 92 5.23 -3.03 -5.60
N MET A 93 3.91 -2.91 -5.76
CA MET A 93 3.01 -3.35 -4.70
C MET A 93 2.77 -4.84 -4.89
N HIS A 94 3.15 -5.65 -3.89
CA HIS A 94 2.70 -7.04 -3.77
C HIS A 94 1.21 -7.03 -3.42
N SER A 95 0.43 -6.59 -4.39
CA SER A 95 -1.01 -6.41 -4.30
C SER A 95 -1.62 -7.54 -5.12
N PRO A 96 -2.41 -8.44 -4.53
CA PRO A 96 -3.10 -9.49 -5.29
C PRO A 96 -4.00 -8.91 -6.39
N TRP A 97 -4.31 -7.62 -6.32
CA TRP A 97 -5.06 -6.88 -7.33
C TRP A 97 -4.29 -6.67 -8.63
N ASN A 98 -2.96 -6.49 -8.58
CA ASN A 98 -2.14 -6.38 -9.79
C ASN A 98 -2.30 -7.62 -10.68
N VAL A 99 -2.49 -8.80 -10.08
CA VAL A 99 -2.68 -10.05 -10.82
C VAL A 99 -3.99 -10.05 -11.63
N HIS A 100 -5.03 -9.35 -11.17
CA HIS A 100 -6.30 -9.21 -11.89
C HIS A 100 -6.24 -8.17 -13.02
N PHE A 101 -5.38 -7.16 -12.88
CA PHE A 101 -5.23 -6.04 -13.80
C PHE A 101 -4.08 -6.21 -14.83
N ALA A 102 -3.05 -6.99 -14.50
CA ALA A 102 -1.86 -7.20 -15.33
C ALA A 102 -2.12 -7.90 -16.66
N PHE A 103 -3.21 -8.68 -16.79
CA PHE A 103 -3.59 -9.33 -18.05
C PHE A 103 -4.05 -8.35 -19.16
N SER A 104 -4.01 -7.05 -18.91
CA SER A 104 -4.37 -5.99 -19.87
C SER A 104 -3.21 -5.03 -20.17
N VAL A 105 -2.02 -5.27 -19.62
CA VAL A 105 -0.88 -4.37 -19.78
C VAL A 105 0.13 -5.02 -20.74
N ASP A 106 0.36 -4.37 -21.88
CA ASP A 106 1.60 -4.55 -22.62
C ASP A 106 2.72 -4.06 -21.70
N MET A 107 3.47 -5.00 -21.12
CA MET A 107 4.62 -4.69 -20.28
C MET A 107 5.65 -3.90 -21.10
N PHE A 108 5.78 -2.60 -20.85
CA PHE A 108 6.99 -1.87 -21.16
C PHE A 108 8.01 -2.16 -20.06
N GLU A 109 8.88 -3.14 -20.29
CA GLU A 109 10.18 -3.18 -19.62
C GLU A 109 11.03 -2.01 -20.15
N GLN A 110 11.61 -1.23 -19.24
CA GLN A 110 12.77 -0.37 -19.49
C GLN A 110 13.98 -0.97 -18.80
#